data_AF-A0A662H1G9-F1
#
_entry.id   AF-A0A662H1G9-F1
#
_cell.length_a   1.000
_cell.length_b   1.000
_cell.length_c   1.000
_cell.angle_alpha   90.00
_cell.angle_beta   90.00
_cell.angle_gamma   90.00
#
_symmetry.space_group_name_H-M   'P 1'
#
loop_
_entity.id
_entity.type
_entity.pdbx_description
1 polymer ?
#
loop_
_entity_poly.entity_id
_entity_poly.type
_entity_poly.pdbx_seq_one_letter_code
_entity_poly.pdbx_strand_id
1 'polypeptide(L)'
;FNKYNAEQLRGILEDGVKEAFYSGVVEEDAIAFSSALSAQRGGDARFALDLMLKAGEKAVIEGKDEIDESLIYDVVDDVETLHVKRAIEKPPLAHRYLLSIIAANQGLSPSEIYEIYA
;
A
#
# COMPACT_ATOMS: atom_id res chain seq x y z
N PHE A 1 -1.60 -15.78 -2.89
CA PHE A 1 -0.29 -15.55 -3.54
C PHE A 1 0.78 -15.51 -2.46
N ASN A 2 1.98 -16.01 -2.75
CA ASN A 2 3.11 -15.87 -1.82
C ASN A 2 3.52 -14.40 -1.77
N LYS A 3 3.88 -13.94 -0.57
CA LYS A 3 4.35 -12.57 -0.33
C LYS A 3 5.72 -12.40 -0.97
N TYR A 4 5.95 -11.28 -1.64
CA TYR A 4 7.27 -10.96 -2.18
C TYR A 4 8.21 -10.50 -1.06
N ASN A 5 9.49 -10.84 -1.17
CA ASN A 5 10.53 -10.26 -0.32
C ASN A 5 11.03 -8.91 -0.90
N ALA A 6 11.88 -8.20 -0.15
CA ALA A 6 12.36 -6.88 -0.54
C ALA A 6 13.11 -6.89 -1.89
N GLU A 7 13.97 -7.87 -2.13
CA GLU A 7 14.73 -7.98 -3.39
C GLU A 7 13.82 -8.20 -4.60
N GLN A 8 12.79 -9.04 -4.45
CA GLN A 8 11.82 -9.27 -5.51
C GLN A 8 10.98 -8.01 -5.81
N LEU A 9 10.56 -7.30 -4.76
CA LEU A 9 9.82 -6.05 -4.91
C LEU A 9 10.69 -4.97 -5.56
N ARG A 10 11.98 -4.93 -5.22
CA ARG A 10 12.94 -4.03 -5.82
C ARG A 10 13.05 -4.26 -7.32
N GLY A 11 13.22 -5.51 -7.77
CA GLY A 11 13.26 -5.83 -9.20
C GLY A 11 11.96 -5.42 -9.92
N ILE A 12 10.80 -5.69 -9.31
CA ILE A 12 9.49 -5.28 -9.88
C ILE A 12 9.40 -3.74 -10.00
N LEU A 13 9.85 -3.01 -8.98
CA LEU A 13 9.83 -1.55 -8.98
C LEU A 13 10.82 -0.97 -9.98
N GLU A 14 12.03 -1.52 -10.10
CA GLU A 14 13.01 -1.06 -11.08
C GLU A 14 12.47 -1.17 -12.51
N ASP A 15 11.80 -2.27 -12.85
CA ASP A 15 11.17 -2.44 -14.15
C ASP A 15 9.99 -1.48 -14.34
N GLY A 16 9.13 -1.35 -13.34
CA GLY A 16 8.02 -0.39 -13.38
C GLY A 16 8.47 1.07 -13.49
N VAL A 17 9.56 1.44 -12.80
CA VAL A 17 10.12 2.79 -12.84
C VAL A 17 10.67 3.11 -14.22
N LYS A 18 11.38 2.18 -14.86
CA LYS A 18 11.88 2.34 -16.23
C LYS A 18 10.76 2.56 -17.25
N GLU A 19 9.59 1.96 -17.02
CA GLU A 19 8.44 2.11 -17.92
C GLU A 19 7.61 3.37 -17.65
N ALA A 20 7.48 3.77 -16.39
CA ALA A 20 6.55 4.82 -15.96
C ALA A 20 7.19 6.21 -15.78
N PHE A 21 8.50 6.30 -15.54
CA PHE A 21 9.20 7.55 -15.23
C PHE A 21 10.30 7.87 -16.26
N TYR A 22 10.65 9.14 -16.36
CA TYR A 22 11.85 9.54 -17.12
C TYR A 22 13.12 9.07 -16.41
N SER A 23 14.16 8.77 -17.19
CA SER A 23 15.44 8.32 -16.66
C SER A 23 16.04 9.34 -15.70
N GLY A 24 16.44 8.87 -14.52
CA GLY A 24 17.10 9.68 -13.48
C GLY A 24 16.15 10.45 -12.55
N VAL A 25 14.83 10.42 -12.79
CA VAL A 25 13.86 11.12 -11.92
C VAL A 25 13.65 10.40 -10.59
N VAL A 26 13.84 9.08 -10.52
CA VAL A 26 13.66 8.31 -9.29
C VAL A 26 15.01 7.85 -8.78
N GLU A 27 15.34 8.23 -7.54
CA GLU A 27 16.57 7.81 -6.90
C GLU A 27 16.53 6.32 -6.53
N GLU A 28 17.68 5.66 -6.57
CA GLU A 28 17.80 4.23 -6.25
C GLU A 28 17.40 3.95 -4.78
N ASP A 29 17.71 4.88 -3.88
CA ASP A 29 17.35 4.81 -2.46
C ASP A 29 15.82 4.90 -2.24
N ALA A 30 15.10 5.68 -3.05
CA ALA A 30 13.64 5.72 -3.03
C ALA A 30 13.03 4.36 -3.42
N ILE A 31 13.61 3.69 -4.42
CA ILE A 31 13.22 2.34 -4.84
C ILE A 31 13.50 1.33 -3.74
N ALA A 32 14.70 1.37 -3.16
CA ALA A 32 15.09 0.48 -2.08
C ALA A 32 14.18 0.64 -0.85
N PHE A 33 13.89 1.88 -0.46
CA PHE A 33 13.03 2.19 0.68
C PHE A 33 11.60 1.69 0.46
N SER A 34 10.99 2.00 -0.69
CA SER A 34 9.64 1.51 -1.02
C SER A 34 9.55 -0.02 -1.04
N SER A 35 10.60 -0.68 -1.54
CA SER A 35 10.70 -2.15 -1.57
C SER A 35 10.76 -2.75 -0.17
N ALA A 36 11.63 -2.23 0.68
CA ALA A 36 11.80 -2.68 2.06
C ALA A 36 10.51 -2.47 2.87
N LEU A 37 9.89 -1.31 2.71
CA LEU A 37 8.65 -0.94 3.39
C LEU A 37 7.50 -1.87 3.02
N SER A 38 7.37 -2.15 1.72
CA SER A 38 6.34 -3.03 1.18
C SER A 38 6.55 -4.49 1.62
N ALA A 39 7.81 -4.95 1.69
CA ALA A 39 8.13 -6.27 2.21
C ALA A 39 7.75 -6.41 3.70
N GLN A 40 8.06 -5.40 4.52
CA GLN A 40 7.68 -5.36 5.94
C GLN A 40 6.16 -5.42 6.12
N ARG A 41 5.40 -4.76 5.24
CA ARG A 41 3.93 -4.70 5.27
C ARG A 41 3.23 -5.88 4.60
N GLY A 42 3.97 -6.96 4.36
CA GLY A 42 3.40 -8.22 3.87
C GLY A 42 3.61 -8.49 2.39
N GLY A 43 4.53 -7.77 1.74
CA GLY A 43 5.06 -8.15 0.43
C GLY A 43 4.08 -8.00 -0.72
N ASP A 44 3.20 -7.00 -0.67
CA ASP A 44 2.27 -6.68 -1.77
C ASP A 44 2.95 -5.74 -2.78
N ALA A 45 3.18 -6.24 -3.99
CA ALA A 45 3.76 -5.46 -5.08
C ALA A 45 2.89 -4.25 -5.48
N ARG A 46 1.57 -4.33 -5.31
CA ARG A 46 0.68 -3.21 -5.63
C ARG A 46 0.89 -2.06 -4.64
N PHE A 47 1.09 -2.37 -3.37
CA PHE A 47 1.40 -1.37 -2.35
C PHE A 47 2.70 -0.63 -2.70
N ALA A 48 3.73 -1.37 -3.11
CA ALA A 48 5.01 -0.79 -3.57
C ALA A 48 4.83 0.14 -4.78
N LEU A 49 4.04 -0.28 -5.77
CA LEU A 49 3.74 0.53 -6.96
C LEU A 49 2.89 1.76 -6.63
N ASP A 50 1.90 1.62 -5.73
CA ASP A 50 1.08 2.74 -5.26
C ASP A 50 1.94 3.78 -4.52
N LEU A 51 2.96 3.38 -3.75
CA LEU A 51 3.94 4.30 -3.14
C LEU A 51 4.67 5.12 -4.20
N MET A 52 5.20 4.47 -5.25
CA MET A 52 5.88 5.18 -6.34
C MET A 52 4.96 6.14 -7.08
N LEU A 53 3.74 5.69 -7.38
CA LEU A 53 2.74 6.52 -8.05
C LEU A 53 2.42 7.76 -7.21
N LYS A 54 2.14 7.57 -5.92
CA LYS A 54 1.75 8.67 -5.03
C LYS A 54 2.91 9.63 -4.77
N ALA A 55 4.14 9.13 -4.65
CA ALA A 55 5.32 9.96 -4.54
C ALA A 55 5.57 10.79 -5.81
N GLY A 56 5.34 10.21 -6.99
CA GLY A 56 5.41 10.95 -8.25
C GLY A 56 4.36 12.06 -8.35
N GLU A 57 3.11 11.77 -7.97
CA GLU A 57 2.06 12.80 -7.87
C GLU A 57 2.45 13.92 -6.90
N LYS A 58 3.01 13.57 -5.74
CA LYS A 58 3.44 14.52 -4.72
C LYS A 58 4.61 15.38 -5.21
N ALA A 59 5.60 14.78 -5.89
CA ALA A 59 6.70 15.51 -6.49
C ALA A 59 6.22 16.58 -7.49
N VAL A 60 5.25 16.22 -8.35
CA VAL A 60 4.63 17.17 -9.30
C VAL A 60 3.91 18.32 -8.57
N ILE A 61 3.18 18.02 -7.50
CA ILE A 61 2.47 19.03 -6.71
C ILE A 61 3.45 19.99 -6.02
N GLU A 62 4.56 19.47 -5.49
CA GLU A 62 5.59 20.23 -4.79
C GLU A 62 6.60 20.92 -5.73
N GLY A 63 6.54 20.63 -7.04
CA GLY A 63 7.50 21.14 -8.02
C GLY A 63 8.90 20.58 -7.84
N LYS A 64 9.02 19.34 -7.35
CA LYS A 64 10.29 18.61 -7.26
C LYS A 64 10.57 17.88 -8.58
N ASP A 65 11.81 17.97 -9.03
CA ASP A 65 12.27 17.34 -10.27
C ASP A 65 12.63 15.84 -10.08
N GLU A 66 12.82 15.41 -8.83
CA GLU A 66 13.27 14.07 -8.47
C GLU A 66 12.46 13.48 -7.30
N ILE A 67 12.41 12.15 -7.22
CA ILE A 67 11.76 11.37 -6.17
C ILE A 67 12.85 10.71 -5.32
N ASP A 68 13.01 11.23 -4.10
CA ASP A 68 13.91 10.72 -3.07
C ASP A 68 13.15 9.90 -2.00
N GLU A 69 13.89 9.36 -1.04
CA GLU A 69 13.32 8.62 0.10
C GLU A 69 12.30 9.46 0.90
N SER A 70 12.54 10.77 1.03
CA SER A 70 11.69 11.66 1.82
C SER A 70 10.29 11.76 1.23
N LEU A 71 10.17 11.85 -0.10
CA LEU A 71 8.89 11.86 -0.81
C LEU A 71 8.12 10.56 -0.65
N ILE A 72 8.82 9.42 -0.61
CA ILE A 72 8.21 8.12 -0.35
C ILE A 72 7.65 8.07 1.07
N TYR A 73 8.44 8.49 2.06
CA TYR A 73 8.03 8.55 3.48
C TYR A 73 6.76 9.39 3.65
N ASP A 74 6.73 10.51 2.96
CA ASP A 74 5.69 11.52 2.97
C ASP A 74 4.32 11.09 2.41
N VAL A 75 4.27 9.96 1.69
CA VAL A 75 3.03 9.42 1.09
C VAL A 75 2.61 8.08 1.69
N VAL A 76 3.35 7.55 2.67
CA VAL A 76 3.09 6.23 3.26
C VAL A 76 1.67 6.14 3.81
N ASP A 77 1.27 7.10 4.63
CA ASP A 77 -0.04 7.10 5.30
C ASP A 77 -1.21 7.18 4.31
N ASP A 78 -1.04 7.94 3.22
CA ASP A 78 -2.01 8.07 2.15
C ASP A 78 -2.20 6.72 1.43
N VAL A 79 -1.10 6.04 1.12
CA VAL A 79 -1.12 4.75 0.43
C VAL A 79 -1.63 3.63 1.33
N GLU A 80 -1.31 3.64 2.62
CA GLU A 80 -1.91 2.73 3.60
C GLU A 80 -3.42 2.89 3.68
N THR A 81 -3.88 4.13 3.78
CA THR A 81 -5.31 4.45 3.80
C THR A 81 -5.99 3.96 2.52
N LEU A 82 -5.37 4.20 1.36
CA LEU A 82 -5.86 3.72 0.07
C LEU A 82 -5.93 2.19 0.01
N HIS A 83 -4.91 1.51 0.51
CA HIS A 83 -4.84 0.05 0.53
C HIS A 83 -5.96 -0.56 1.38
N VAL A 84 -6.16 -0.04 2.60
CA VAL A 84 -7.24 -0.47 3.49
C VAL A 84 -8.60 -0.16 2.86
N LYS A 85 -8.79 1.03 2.30
CA LYS A 85 -10.04 1.43 1.64
C LYS A 85 -10.42 0.46 0.52
N ARG A 86 -9.46 0.08 -0.34
CA ARG A 86 -9.70 -0.90 -1.42
C ARG A 86 -10.08 -2.27 -0.87
N ALA A 87 -9.51 -2.70 0.27
CA ALA A 87 -9.86 -3.97 0.90
C ALA A 87 -11.30 -4.01 1.45
N ILE A 88 -11.83 -2.86 1.90
CA ILE A 88 -13.17 -2.77 2.51
C ILE A 88 -14.27 -2.25 1.56
N GLU A 89 -13.92 -1.72 0.38
CA GLU A 89 -14.91 -1.23 -0.60
C GLU A 89 -15.73 -2.35 -1.24
N LYS A 90 -15.08 -3.48 -1.57
CA LYS A 90 -15.74 -4.62 -2.25
C LYS A 90 -15.42 -5.97 -1.61
N PRO A 91 -15.64 -6.15 -0.30
CA PRO A 91 -15.44 -7.43 0.36
C PRO A 91 -16.50 -8.43 -0.08
N PRO A 92 -16.22 -9.74 -0.04
CA PRO A 92 -17.26 -10.76 -0.23
C PRO A 92 -18.41 -10.57 0.75
N LEU A 93 -19.62 -10.99 0.36
CA LEU A 93 -20.85 -10.73 1.11
C LEU A 93 -20.76 -11.10 2.62
N ALA A 94 -20.21 -12.29 2.92
CA ALA A 94 -19.97 -12.76 4.28
C ALA A 94 -19.10 -11.79 5.12
N HIS A 95 -17.99 -11.32 4.54
CA HIS A 95 -17.10 -10.37 5.19
C HIS A 95 -17.77 -9.01 5.41
N ARG A 96 -18.64 -8.58 4.49
CA ARG A 96 -19.40 -7.32 4.63
C ARG A 96 -20.38 -7.37 5.80
N TYR A 97 -21.09 -8.49 5.99
CA TYR A 97 -21.97 -8.68 7.14
C TYR A 97 -21.17 -8.70 8.44
N LEU A 98 -20.08 -9.46 8.48
CA LEU A 98 -19.19 -9.49 9.64
C LEU A 98 -18.65 -8.11 10.01
N LEU A 99 -18.14 -7.35 9.03
CA LEU A 99 -17.65 -5.98 9.23
C LEU A 99 -18.75 -5.05 9.76
N SER A 100 -20.00 -5.23 9.29
CA SER A 100 -21.15 -4.43 9.74
C SER A 100 -21.52 -4.73 11.19
N ILE A 101 -21.49 -6.00 11.60
CA ILE A 101 -21.72 -6.41 13.00
C ILE A 101 -20.64 -5.82 13.90
N ILE A 102 -19.37 -5.92 13.52
CA ILE A 102 -18.24 -5.35 14.26
C ILE A 102 -18.38 -3.83 14.39
N ALA A 103 -18.67 -3.15 13.28
CA ALA A 103 -18.81 -1.70 13.26
C ALA A 103 -19.94 -1.20 14.18
N ALA A 104 -21.08 -1.91 14.20
CA ALA A 104 -22.23 -1.59 15.03
C ALA A 104 -22.05 -1.96 16.51
N ASN A 105 -21.20 -2.94 16.83
CA ASN A 105 -21.05 -3.50 18.17
C ASN A 105 -19.60 -3.43 18.66
N GLN A 106 -19.12 -2.20 18.86
CA GLN A 106 -17.78 -1.95 19.39
C GLN A 106 -17.60 -2.59 20.77
N GLY A 107 -16.52 -3.36 20.95
CA GLY A 107 -16.14 -3.96 22.24
C GLY A 107 -16.67 -5.37 22.51
N LEU A 108 -17.41 -5.98 21.59
CA LEU A 108 -17.76 -7.39 21.69
C LEU A 108 -16.56 -8.30 21.46
N SER A 109 -16.54 -9.43 22.17
CA SER A 109 -15.59 -10.51 21.93
C SER A 109 -15.87 -11.21 20.59
N PRO A 110 -14.87 -11.90 20.01
CA PRO A 110 -15.08 -12.68 18.79
C PRO A 110 -16.25 -13.67 18.91
N SER A 111 -16.43 -14.33 20.06
CA SER A 111 -17.53 -15.29 20.27
C SER A 111 -18.90 -14.63 20.17
N GLU A 112 -19.10 -13.48 20.80
CA GLU A 112 -20.36 -12.72 20.75
C GLU A 112 -20.66 -12.22 19.33
N ILE A 113 -19.63 -11.82 18.59
CA ILE A 113 -19.76 -11.44 17.17
C ILE A 113 -20.20 -12.65 16.32
N TYR A 114 -19.65 -13.83 16.58
CA TYR A 114 -20.03 -15.06 15.88
C TYR A 114 -21.48 -15.49 16.18
N GLU A 115 -21.96 -15.29 17.41
CA GLU A 115 -23.36 -15.57 17.76
C GLU A 115 -24.35 -14.66 17.02
N ILE A 116 -24.00 -13.39 16.78
CA ILE A 116 -24.83 -12.45 16.00
C ILE A 116 -24.77 -12.76 14.50
N TYR A 117 -23.64 -13.30 14.03
CA TYR A 117 -23.43 -13.62 12.62
C TYR A 117 -24.13 -14.93 12.19
N ALA A 118 -24.32 -15.87 13.12
CA ALA A 118 -24.95 -17.19 12.89
C ALA A 118 -26.46 -17.09 12.65
#